data_AF-A0A1H0S2G6-F1
#
_entry.id   AF-A0A1H0S2G6-F1
#
_cell.length_a   1.000
_cell.length_b   1.000
_cell.length_c   1.000
_cell.angle_alpha   90.00
_cell.angle_beta   90.00
_cell.angle_gamma   90.00
#
_symmetry.space_group_name_H-M   'P 1'
#
loop_
_entity.id
_entity.type
_entity.pdbx_description
1 polymer ?
#
loop_
_entity_poly.entity_id
_entity_poly.type
_entity_poly.pdbx_seq_one_letter_code
_entity_poly.pdbx_strand_id
1 'polypeptide(L)'
;MSSLSTATGSGQKPNTPSRPRYKVTGWRVVGSEWAKLWSLRSTGITLVLALLFLLTAGIFANYQYHSTYNAGHVDSDFAHSTAVDLSLFGTPFAQLAIGVLGVLVMAGQYSTGMIRSTLAAVPRRPLVLWSKAALYGLVALLVSTTGTLLSFLLNSPMVSGTPAAKTLLDPGVLRCLLGAGLYLGLVGVISIALGALLRSVAGGISVLVGVFLLVPVLAQLLPNSW
;
A
#
# COMPACT_ATOMS: atom_id res chain seq x y z
N MET A 1 59.91 27.96 -60.88
CA MET A 1 58.44 28.09 -60.97
C MET A 1 57.86 26.72 -60.68
N SER A 2 57.46 26.47 -59.43
CA SER A 2 56.91 25.20 -58.95
C SER A 2 55.58 25.51 -58.27
N SER A 3 54.49 25.08 -58.91
CA SER A 3 53.12 25.33 -58.48
C SER A 3 52.75 24.47 -57.27
N LEU A 4 52.52 25.12 -56.12
CA LEU A 4 51.88 24.50 -54.96
C LEU A 4 50.39 24.29 -55.25
N SER A 5 50.02 23.03 -55.49
CA SER A 5 48.62 22.62 -55.60
C SER A 5 47.99 22.56 -54.20
N THR A 6 47.07 23.49 -53.93
CA THR A 6 46.33 23.56 -52.66
C THR A 6 45.17 22.58 -52.69
N ALA A 7 45.32 21.41 -52.07
CA ALA A 7 44.23 20.46 -51.90
C ALA A 7 43.20 21.03 -50.90
N THR A 8 42.03 21.41 -51.40
CA THR A 8 40.88 21.83 -50.58
C THR A 8 40.27 20.56 -49.97
N GLY A 9 40.66 20.23 -48.75
CA GLY A 9 40.01 19.17 -47.96
C GLY A 9 38.57 19.55 -47.67
N SER A 10 37.62 18.95 -48.40
CA SER A 10 36.18 19.06 -48.16
C SER A 10 35.86 18.62 -46.74
N GLY A 11 35.42 19.56 -45.89
CA GLY A 11 35.03 19.30 -44.51
C GLY A 11 33.82 18.37 -44.45
N GLN A 12 34.07 17.08 -44.23
CA GLN A 12 33.04 16.09 -43.94
C GLN A 12 32.43 16.43 -42.57
N LYS A 13 31.25 17.06 -42.57
CA LYS A 13 30.48 17.30 -41.33
C LYS A 13 30.29 15.95 -40.62
N PRO A 14 30.68 15.80 -39.35
CA PRO A 14 30.50 14.54 -38.64
C PRO A 14 29.00 14.22 -38.59
N ASN A 15 28.63 13.11 -39.23
CA ASN A 15 27.28 12.54 -39.15
C ASN A 15 27.00 12.23 -37.68
N THR A 16 26.35 13.18 -37.00
CA THR A 16 25.95 13.00 -35.61
C THR A 16 24.80 11.98 -35.64
N PRO A 17 24.97 10.77 -35.10
CA PRO A 17 23.92 9.76 -35.16
C PRO A 17 22.66 10.33 -34.51
N SER A 18 21.56 10.35 -35.25
CA SER A 18 20.25 10.80 -34.76
C SER A 18 19.86 9.90 -33.59
N ARG A 19 19.98 10.42 -32.36
CA ARG A 19 19.63 9.67 -31.15
C ARG A 19 18.19 9.18 -31.30
N PRO A 20 17.91 7.86 -31.24
CA PRO A 20 16.57 7.36 -31.40
C PRO A 20 15.68 7.96 -30.31
N ARG A 21 14.71 8.76 -30.72
CA ARG A 21 13.74 9.41 -29.84
C ARG A 21 12.77 8.33 -29.36
N TYR A 22 13.19 7.54 -28.38
CA TYR A 22 12.34 6.57 -27.73
C TYR A 22 11.16 7.31 -27.10
N LYS A 23 10.02 7.35 -27.82
CA LYS A 23 8.77 7.84 -27.26
C LYS A 23 8.35 6.81 -26.20
N VAL A 24 8.60 7.12 -24.94
CA VAL A 24 8.19 6.25 -23.84
C VAL A 24 6.67 6.35 -23.71
N THR A 25 5.97 5.35 -24.24
CA THR A 25 4.51 5.21 -24.12
C THR A 25 4.14 4.91 -22.67
N GLY A 26 3.01 5.44 -22.18
CA GLY A 26 2.57 5.26 -20.79
C GLY A 26 2.51 3.79 -20.34
N TRP A 27 2.15 2.88 -21.25
CA TRP A 27 2.15 1.44 -20.98
C TRP A 27 3.51 0.85 -20.62
N ARG A 28 4.60 1.33 -21.22
CA ARG A 28 5.96 0.87 -20.89
C ARG A 28 6.38 1.34 -19.50
N VAL A 29 5.90 2.52 -19.07
CA VAL A 29 6.12 3.03 -17.72
C VAL A 29 5.42 2.13 -16.70
N VAL A 30 4.14 1.83 -16.93
CA VAL A 30 3.34 0.95 -16.08
C VAL A 30 3.99 -0.44 -15.94
N GLY A 31 4.38 -1.06 -17.06
CA GLY A 31 5.06 -2.36 -17.03
C GLY A 31 6.40 -2.32 -16.28
N SER A 32 7.18 -1.25 -16.44
CA SER A 32 8.45 -1.08 -15.72
C SER A 32 8.25 -0.90 -14.21
N GLU A 33 7.21 -0.17 -13.80
CA GLU A 33 6.89 0.02 -12.39
C GLU A 33 6.33 -1.27 -11.77
N TRP A 34 5.54 -2.04 -12.51
CA TRP A 34 5.10 -3.37 -12.07
C TRP A 34 6.26 -4.33 -11.80
N ALA A 35 7.22 -4.41 -12.73
CA ALA A 35 8.39 -5.25 -12.55
C ALA A 35 9.24 -4.82 -11.34
N LYS A 36 9.38 -3.51 -11.10
CA LYS A 36 10.09 -2.99 -9.92
C LYS A 36 9.40 -3.39 -8.62
N LEU A 37 8.08 -3.25 -8.54
CA LEU A 37 7.31 -3.61 -7.34
C LEU A 37 7.56 -5.07 -6.95
N TRP A 38 7.54 -5.98 -7.91
CA TRP A 38 7.75 -7.40 -7.68
C TRP A 38 9.21 -7.84 -7.57
N SER A 39 10.17 -7.04 -8.04
CA SER A 39 11.60 -7.37 -7.93
C SER A 39 12.14 -7.28 -6.50
N LEU A 40 11.49 -6.50 -5.62
CA LEU A 40 11.88 -6.44 -4.22
C LEU A 40 11.21 -7.59 -3.47
N ARG A 41 12.02 -8.53 -2.96
CA ARG A 41 11.55 -9.59 -2.05
C ARG A 41 10.78 -9.02 -0.86
N SER A 42 11.17 -7.82 -0.39
CA SER A 42 10.50 -7.13 0.70
C SER A 42 9.02 -6.84 0.41
N THR A 43 8.63 -6.59 -0.84
CA THR A 43 7.23 -6.33 -1.19
C THR A 43 6.35 -7.54 -0.87
N GLY A 44 6.79 -8.74 -1.29
CA GLY A 44 6.08 -9.98 -1.00
C GLY A 44 5.99 -10.26 0.50
N ILE A 45 7.12 -10.10 1.22
CA ILE A 45 7.17 -10.33 2.67
C ILE A 45 6.22 -9.39 3.41
N THR A 46 6.23 -8.09 3.09
CA THR A 46 5.37 -7.12 3.79
C THR A 46 3.89 -7.31 3.47
N LEU A 47 3.54 -7.70 2.24
CA LEU A 47 2.15 -8.04 1.89
C LEU A 47 1.66 -9.31 2.60
N VAL A 48 2.52 -10.34 2.68
CA VAL A 48 2.22 -11.55 3.46
C VAL A 48 2.07 -11.22 4.94
N LEU A 49 2.93 -10.35 5.48
CA LEU A 49 2.84 -9.88 6.86
C LEU A 49 1.52 -9.13 7.11
N ALA A 50 1.10 -8.27 6.18
CA ALA A 50 -0.18 -7.56 6.26
C ALA A 50 -1.37 -8.54 6.27
N LEU A 51 -1.34 -9.55 5.39
CA LEU A 51 -2.34 -10.63 5.39
C LEU A 51 -2.32 -11.41 6.70
N LEU A 52 -1.14 -11.79 7.19
CA LEU A 52 -1.00 -12.49 8.46
C LEU A 52 -1.63 -11.68 9.59
N PHE A 53 -1.37 -10.37 9.69
CA PHE A 53 -2.00 -9.52 10.70
C PHE A 53 -3.52 -9.48 10.59
N LEU A 54 -4.08 -9.42 9.38
CA LEU A 54 -5.54 -9.46 9.18
C LEU A 54 -6.13 -10.77 9.70
N LEU A 55 -5.47 -11.89 9.42
CA LEU A 55 -5.98 -13.24 9.72
C LEU A 55 -5.78 -13.59 11.21
N THR A 56 -4.56 -13.44 11.73
CA THR A 56 -4.21 -13.90 13.09
C THR A 56 -4.85 -13.06 14.18
N ALA A 57 -5.00 -11.75 13.96
CA ALA A 57 -5.66 -10.88 14.93
C ALA A 57 -7.14 -11.23 15.09
N GLY A 58 -7.83 -11.61 14.01
CA GLY A 58 -9.21 -12.07 14.09
C GLY A 58 -9.36 -13.40 14.82
N ILE A 59 -8.44 -14.34 14.57
CA ILE A 59 -8.39 -15.62 15.29
C ILE A 59 -8.13 -15.39 16.79
N PHE A 60 -7.18 -14.51 17.13
CA PHE A 60 -6.87 -14.16 18.51
C PHE A 60 -8.07 -13.51 19.22
N ALA A 61 -8.74 -12.57 18.56
CA ALA A 61 -9.95 -11.93 19.08
C ALA A 61 -11.10 -12.95 19.28
N ASN A 62 -11.22 -13.95 18.40
CA ASN A 62 -12.14 -15.08 18.56
C ASN A 62 -11.83 -15.95 19.79
N TYR A 63 -10.56 -16.31 19.98
CA TYR A 63 -10.15 -17.07 21.17
C TYR A 63 -10.47 -16.31 22.45
N GLN A 64 -10.22 -14.99 22.46
CA GLN A 64 -10.55 -14.15 23.61
C GLN A 64 -12.06 -14.09 23.85
N TYR A 65 -12.86 -13.88 22.79
CA TYR A 65 -14.32 -13.85 22.88
C TYR A 65 -14.88 -15.15 23.46
N HIS A 66 -14.43 -16.30 22.96
CA HIS A 66 -14.92 -17.60 23.41
C HIS A 66 -14.48 -17.93 24.85
N SER A 67 -13.28 -17.52 25.25
CA SER A 67 -12.79 -17.65 26.63
C SER A 67 -13.66 -16.86 27.61
N THR A 68 -13.94 -15.60 27.27
CA THR A 68 -14.72 -14.68 28.08
C THR A 68 -16.22 -15.05 28.12
N TYR A 69 -16.78 -15.52 26.99
CA TYR A 69 -18.16 -16.01 26.89
C TYR A 69 -18.39 -17.27 27.75
N ASN A 70 -17.50 -18.26 27.66
CA ASN A 70 -17.62 -19.50 28.45
C ASN A 70 -17.39 -19.27 29.96
N ALA A 71 -16.64 -18.24 30.33
CA ALA A 71 -16.43 -17.84 31.73
C ALA A 71 -17.64 -17.10 32.33
N GLY A 72 -18.69 -16.82 31.57
CA GLY A 72 -19.89 -16.09 32.03
C GLY A 72 -19.65 -14.60 32.33
N HIS A 73 -18.47 -14.08 31.98
CA HIS A 73 -18.05 -12.70 32.23
C HIS A 73 -17.85 -11.99 30.89
N VAL A 74 -18.89 -11.85 30.08
CA VAL A 74 -18.79 -11.13 28.80
C VAL A 74 -18.45 -9.67 29.10
N ASP A 75 -17.18 -9.33 28.91
CA ASP A 75 -16.71 -7.96 29.07
C ASP A 75 -17.56 -7.04 28.17
N SER A 76 -17.95 -5.88 28.69
CA SER A 76 -18.97 -5.03 28.04
C SER A 76 -18.56 -4.58 26.63
N ASP A 77 -17.25 -4.47 26.37
CA ASP A 77 -16.67 -4.16 25.06
C ASP A 77 -16.89 -5.29 24.04
N PHE A 78 -16.90 -6.55 24.48
CA PHE A 78 -17.08 -7.72 23.62
C PHE A 78 -18.53 -8.17 23.52
N ALA A 79 -19.40 -7.76 24.45
CA ALA A 79 -20.80 -8.16 24.49
C ALA A 79 -21.61 -7.77 23.23
N HIS A 80 -21.23 -6.66 22.58
CA HIS A 80 -21.84 -6.18 21.33
C HIS A 80 -20.99 -6.42 20.07
N SER A 81 -19.82 -7.06 20.22
CA SER A 81 -18.92 -7.31 19.10
C SER A 81 -19.52 -8.31 18.11
N THR A 82 -19.56 -7.93 16.84
CA THR A 82 -20.04 -8.79 15.75
C THR A 82 -18.90 -9.61 15.17
N ALA A 83 -19.18 -10.73 14.50
CA ALA A 83 -18.17 -11.49 13.75
C ALA A 83 -17.35 -10.61 12.77
N VAL A 84 -17.95 -9.53 12.24
CA VAL A 84 -17.26 -8.55 11.40
C VAL A 84 -16.20 -7.76 12.19
N ASP A 85 -16.53 -7.26 13.38
CA ASP A 85 -15.61 -6.47 14.21
C ASP A 85 -14.41 -7.31 14.63
N LEU A 86 -14.68 -8.56 15.03
CA LEU A 86 -13.67 -9.55 15.38
C LEU A 86 -12.76 -9.85 14.19
N SER A 87 -13.32 -10.03 12.99
CA SER A 87 -12.55 -10.30 11.77
C SER A 87 -11.71 -9.12 11.31
N LEU A 88 -12.15 -7.89 11.58
CA LEU A 88 -11.47 -6.65 11.20
C LEU A 88 -10.49 -6.14 12.25
N PHE A 89 -10.36 -6.82 13.39
CA PHE A 89 -9.45 -6.43 14.47
C PHE A 89 -7.99 -6.30 14.02
N GLY A 90 -7.58 -7.03 12.97
CA GLY A 90 -6.24 -6.94 12.38
C GLY A 90 -5.98 -5.71 11.50
N THR A 91 -7.02 -4.95 11.14
CA THR A 91 -6.93 -3.81 10.21
C THR A 91 -5.89 -2.76 10.65
N PRO A 92 -5.81 -2.37 11.94
CA PRO A 92 -4.84 -1.38 12.40
C PRO A 92 -3.38 -1.83 12.32
N PHE A 93 -3.11 -3.13 12.27
CA PHE A 93 -1.76 -3.67 12.09
C PHE A 93 -1.42 -3.81 10.60
N ALA A 94 -2.39 -4.27 9.81
CA ALA A 94 -2.26 -4.35 8.36
C ALA A 94 -2.04 -2.97 7.72
N GLN A 95 -2.68 -1.91 8.25
CA GLN A 95 -2.48 -0.54 7.79
C GLN A 95 -1.02 -0.09 7.93
N LEU A 96 -0.31 -0.53 8.97
CA LEU A 96 1.11 -0.18 9.16
C LEU A 96 1.97 -0.91 8.15
N ALA A 97 1.76 -2.21 7.96
CA ALA A 97 2.51 -2.99 6.98
C ALA A 97 2.34 -2.41 5.56
N ILE A 98 1.10 -2.13 5.16
CA ILE A 98 0.78 -1.52 3.87
C ILE A 98 1.35 -0.11 3.81
N GLY A 99 1.10 0.74 4.81
CA GLY A 99 1.54 2.11 4.76
C GLY A 99 3.07 2.25 4.72
N VAL A 100 3.78 1.48 5.53
CA VAL A 100 5.26 1.45 5.54
C VAL A 100 5.80 0.98 4.19
N LEU A 101 5.22 -0.06 3.60
CA LEU A 101 5.59 -0.52 2.26
C LEU A 101 5.36 0.59 1.21
N GLY A 102 4.24 1.29 1.26
CA GLY A 102 3.95 2.42 0.38
C GLY A 102 4.97 3.54 0.50
N VAL A 103 5.35 3.92 1.73
CA VAL A 103 6.42 4.91 1.95
C VAL A 103 7.74 4.41 1.38
N LEU A 104 8.15 3.16 1.65
CA LEU A 104 9.39 2.57 1.16
C LEU A 104 9.47 2.54 -0.37
N VAL A 105 8.39 2.14 -1.03
CA VAL A 105 8.29 2.05 -2.50
C VAL A 105 8.57 3.40 -3.17
N MET A 106 8.15 4.50 -2.53
CA MET A 106 8.37 5.85 -3.06
C MET A 106 9.65 6.50 -2.53
N ALA A 107 9.78 6.63 -1.20
CA ALA A 107 10.90 7.30 -0.55
C ALA A 107 12.25 6.57 -0.78
N GLY A 108 12.23 5.24 -0.90
CA GLY A 108 13.44 4.44 -1.18
C GLY A 108 14.12 4.79 -2.50
N GLN A 109 13.37 5.32 -3.47
CA GLN A 109 13.94 5.76 -4.76
C GLN A 109 14.71 7.09 -4.65
N TYR A 110 14.38 7.91 -3.65
CA TYR A 110 15.15 9.11 -3.34
C TYR A 110 16.49 8.74 -2.68
N SER A 111 16.48 7.74 -1.79
CA SER A 111 17.69 7.25 -1.13
C SER A 111 18.69 6.59 -2.08
N THR A 112 18.21 5.84 -3.08
CA THR A 112 19.07 5.13 -4.04
C THR A 112 19.46 5.97 -5.26
N GLY A 113 18.93 7.19 -5.39
CA GLY A 113 19.17 8.06 -6.55
C GLY A 113 18.48 7.63 -7.85
N MET A 114 17.69 6.54 -7.84
CA MET A 114 17.01 5.97 -9.02
C MET A 114 16.03 6.94 -9.70
N ILE A 115 15.57 7.97 -8.98
CA ILE A 115 14.70 9.02 -9.51
C ILE A 115 15.37 9.80 -10.65
N ARG A 116 16.69 10.03 -10.60
CA ARG A 116 17.40 10.76 -11.67
C ARG A 116 17.38 9.99 -12.98
N SER A 117 17.61 8.67 -12.92
CA SER A 117 17.52 7.75 -14.07
C SER A 117 16.10 7.72 -14.64
N THR A 118 15.09 7.59 -13.77
CA THR A 118 13.69 7.52 -14.20
C THR A 118 13.22 8.80 -14.88
N LEU A 119 13.61 9.97 -14.35
CA LEU A 119 13.26 11.27 -14.92
C LEU A 119 14.06 11.62 -16.18
N ALA A 120 15.28 11.09 -16.33
CA ALA A 120 16.04 11.21 -17.57
C ALA A 120 15.38 10.41 -18.71
N ALA A 121 14.77 9.26 -18.39
CA ALA A 121 14.03 8.45 -19.36
C ALA A 121 12.62 8.98 -19.65
N VAL A 122 11.92 9.51 -18.64
CA VAL A 122 10.55 10.05 -18.76
C VAL A 122 10.48 11.45 -18.15
N PRO A 123 10.54 12.53 -18.95
CA PRO A 123 10.55 13.90 -18.43
C PRO A 123 9.20 14.35 -17.84
N ARG A 124 8.13 13.55 -17.95
CA ARG A 124 6.79 13.84 -17.40
C ARG A 124 6.67 13.38 -15.94
N ARG A 125 7.12 14.23 -15.01
CA ARG A 125 7.10 13.99 -13.55
C ARG A 125 5.76 13.50 -12.97
N PRO A 126 4.60 14.13 -13.25
CA PRO A 126 3.34 13.69 -12.63
C PRO A 126 2.88 12.32 -13.15
N LEU A 127 3.17 11.99 -14.42
CA LEU A 127 2.70 10.74 -15.04
C LEU A 127 3.33 9.51 -14.36
N VAL A 128 4.61 9.57 -14.02
CA VAL A 128 5.30 8.49 -13.30
C VAL A 128 4.74 8.32 -11.88
N LEU A 129 4.42 9.43 -11.21
CA LEU A 129 3.85 9.41 -9.86
C LEU A 129 2.45 8.79 -9.87
N TRP A 130 1.58 9.22 -10.79
CA TRP A 130 0.22 8.69 -10.93
C TRP A 130 0.23 7.20 -11.30
N SER A 131 1.07 6.78 -12.26
CA SER A 131 1.17 5.35 -12.61
C SER A 131 1.62 4.50 -11.42
N LYS A 132 2.58 4.97 -10.62
CA LYS A 132 3.06 4.25 -9.45
C LYS A 132 2.01 4.19 -8.34
N ALA A 133 1.40 5.33 -8.01
CA ALA A 133 0.36 5.40 -7.00
C ALA A 133 -0.85 4.53 -7.38
N ALA A 134 -1.25 4.54 -8.65
CA ALA A 134 -2.34 3.70 -9.15
C ALA A 134 -2.00 2.21 -9.08
N LEU A 135 -0.80 1.80 -9.52
CA LEU A 135 -0.38 0.40 -9.45
C LEU A 135 -0.29 -0.10 -8.02
N TYR A 136 0.39 0.64 -7.15
CA TYR A 136 0.54 0.26 -5.76
C TYR A 136 -0.81 0.28 -5.03
N GLY A 137 -1.62 1.32 -5.24
CA GLY A 137 -2.96 1.44 -4.67
C GLY A 137 -3.87 0.29 -5.10
N LEU A 138 -3.81 -0.12 -6.37
CA LEU A 138 -4.57 -1.27 -6.87
C LEU A 138 -4.12 -2.58 -6.21
N VAL A 139 -2.81 -2.81 -6.08
CA VAL A 139 -2.28 -4.01 -5.41
C VAL A 139 -2.69 -4.02 -3.93
N ALA A 140 -2.51 -2.89 -3.23
CA ALA A 140 -2.90 -2.76 -1.83
C ALA A 140 -4.40 -3.01 -1.65
N LEU A 141 -5.24 -2.39 -2.49
CA LEU A 141 -6.69 -2.58 -2.45
C LEU A 141 -7.08 -4.04 -2.67
N LEU A 142 -6.51 -4.70 -3.68
CA LEU A 142 -6.82 -6.11 -3.96
C LEU A 142 -6.39 -7.01 -2.81
N VAL A 143 -5.16 -6.86 -2.31
CA VAL A 143 -4.63 -7.67 -1.21
C VAL A 143 -5.40 -7.44 0.10
N SER A 144 -5.77 -6.20 0.40
CA SER A 144 -6.53 -5.88 1.60
C SER A 144 -7.98 -6.35 1.51
N THR A 145 -8.60 -6.24 0.33
CA THR A 145 -9.97 -6.72 0.12
C THR A 145 -10.02 -8.24 0.21
N THR A 146 -9.08 -8.94 -0.43
CA THR A 146 -9.00 -10.41 -0.30
C THR A 146 -8.65 -10.83 1.13
N GLY A 147 -7.76 -10.10 1.81
CA GLY A 147 -7.38 -10.37 3.19
C GLY A 147 -8.53 -10.20 4.19
N THR A 148 -9.32 -9.14 4.05
CA THR A 148 -10.51 -8.89 4.90
C THR A 148 -11.62 -9.90 4.65
N LEU A 149 -11.87 -10.26 3.38
CA LEU A 149 -12.79 -11.34 3.01
C LEU A 149 -12.34 -12.69 3.56
N LEU A 150 -11.06 -13.03 3.40
CA LEU A 150 -10.52 -14.29 3.89
C LEU A 150 -10.55 -14.34 5.43
N SER A 151 -10.21 -13.24 6.10
CA SER A 151 -10.34 -13.13 7.55
C SER A 151 -11.77 -13.41 7.99
N PHE A 152 -12.76 -12.76 7.39
CA PHE A 152 -14.16 -13.01 7.72
C PHE A 152 -14.57 -14.45 7.46
N LEU A 153 -14.19 -15.04 6.34
CA LEU A 153 -14.51 -16.43 6.01
C LEU A 153 -13.89 -17.44 6.99
N LEU A 154 -12.69 -17.17 7.51
CA LEU A 154 -12.06 -18.03 8.51
C LEU A 154 -12.68 -17.86 9.91
N ASN A 155 -13.08 -16.63 10.26
CA ASN A 155 -13.61 -16.33 11.59
C ASN A 155 -15.11 -16.62 11.73
N SER A 156 -15.91 -16.43 10.66
CA SER A 156 -17.36 -16.68 10.64
C SER A 156 -17.78 -18.07 11.17
N PRO A 157 -17.16 -19.20 10.76
CA PRO A 157 -17.51 -20.52 11.30
C PRO A 157 -17.14 -20.68 12.78
N MET A 158 -16.12 -19.99 13.29
CA MET A 158 -15.71 -20.07 14.70
C MET A 158 -16.73 -19.42 15.65
N VAL A 159 -17.49 -18.44 15.13
CA VAL A 159 -18.55 -17.72 15.86
C VAL A 159 -19.94 -18.33 15.62
N SER A 160 -20.04 -19.33 14.73
CA SER A 160 -21.32 -19.94 14.36
C SER A 160 -21.98 -20.60 15.58
N GLY A 161 -23.18 -20.13 15.93
CA GLY A 161 -23.91 -20.56 17.12
C GLY A 161 -23.94 -19.55 18.29
N THR A 162 -23.24 -18.42 18.17
CA THR A 162 -23.32 -17.31 19.13
C THR A 162 -24.16 -16.14 18.58
N PRO A 163 -24.61 -15.19 19.43
CA PRO A 163 -25.34 -13.99 18.98
C PRO A 163 -24.53 -13.11 18.01
N ALA A 164 -23.21 -13.24 17.99
CA ALA A 164 -22.31 -12.49 17.11
C ALA A 164 -22.22 -13.07 15.68
N ALA A 165 -22.87 -14.21 15.42
CA ALA A 165 -22.85 -14.86 14.11
C ALA A 165 -23.48 -13.97 13.03
N LYS A 166 -22.74 -13.76 11.95
CA LYS A 166 -23.20 -13.07 10.74
C LYS A 166 -22.80 -13.85 9.50
N THR A 167 -23.64 -13.74 8.47
CA THR A 167 -23.40 -14.29 7.14
C THR A 167 -22.97 -13.18 6.18
N LEU A 168 -22.26 -13.52 5.10
CA LEU A 168 -21.86 -12.54 4.07
C LEU A 168 -23.02 -11.74 3.46
N LEU A 169 -24.21 -12.34 3.44
CA LEU A 169 -25.43 -11.75 2.89
C LEU A 169 -26.16 -10.84 3.87
N ASP A 170 -25.71 -10.78 5.14
CA ASP A 170 -26.35 -9.90 6.11
C ASP A 170 -26.16 -8.43 5.72
N PRO A 171 -27.18 -7.59 5.94
CA PRO A 171 -27.10 -6.17 5.62
C PRO A 171 -25.88 -5.52 6.26
N GLY A 172 -25.04 -4.90 5.43
CA GLY A 172 -23.88 -4.12 5.88
C GLY A 172 -22.56 -4.89 5.96
N VAL A 173 -22.57 -6.22 6.07
CA VAL A 173 -21.33 -7.03 6.18
C VAL A 173 -20.41 -6.80 4.99
N LEU A 174 -20.90 -7.05 3.77
CA LEU A 174 -20.10 -6.87 2.56
C LEU A 174 -19.63 -5.41 2.40
N ARG A 175 -20.43 -4.43 2.80
CA ARG A 175 -20.07 -3.01 2.76
C ARG A 175 -18.93 -2.70 3.73
N CYS A 176 -18.95 -3.26 4.94
CA CYS A 176 -17.87 -3.10 5.93
C CYS A 176 -16.56 -3.74 5.44
N LEU A 177 -16.62 -4.96 4.87
CA LEU A 177 -15.43 -5.65 4.39
C LEU A 177 -14.80 -4.93 3.19
N LEU A 178 -15.62 -4.55 2.20
CA LEU A 178 -15.16 -3.75 1.06
C LEU A 178 -14.66 -2.37 1.51
N GLY A 179 -15.33 -1.76 2.49
CA GLY A 179 -14.91 -0.50 3.10
C GLY A 179 -13.54 -0.59 3.77
N ALA A 180 -13.28 -1.66 4.52
CA ALA A 180 -11.99 -1.92 5.15
C ALA A 180 -10.88 -2.18 4.11
N GLY A 181 -11.17 -2.96 3.07
CA GLY A 181 -10.25 -3.16 1.95
C GLY A 181 -9.93 -1.86 1.21
N LEU A 182 -10.94 -1.04 0.92
CA LEU A 182 -10.80 0.27 0.29
C LEU A 182 -10.00 1.23 1.18
N TYR A 183 -10.29 1.26 2.49
CA TYR A 183 -9.56 2.07 3.47
C TYR A 183 -8.06 1.76 3.42
N LEU A 184 -7.68 0.48 3.51
CA LEU A 184 -6.27 0.07 3.47
C LEU A 184 -5.61 0.40 2.11
N GLY A 185 -6.36 0.26 1.01
CA GLY A 185 -5.90 0.70 -0.31
C GLY A 185 -5.60 2.20 -0.37
N LEU A 186 -6.49 3.03 0.19
CA LEU A 186 -6.32 4.48 0.29
C LEU A 186 -5.15 4.86 1.20
N VAL A 187 -4.98 4.19 2.34
CA VAL A 187 -3.80 4.35 3.20
C VAL A 187 -2.52 4.08 2.40
N GLY A 188 -2.51 3.03 1.57
CA GLY A 188 -1.40 2.75 0.67
C GLY A 188 -1.09 3.89 -0.31
N VAL A 189 -2.11 4.47 -0.93
CA VAL A 189 -1.96 5.62 -1.86
C VAL A 189 -1.45 6.86 -1.11
N ILE A 190 -2.00 7.17 0.06
CA ILE A 190 -1.56 8.28 0.92
C ILE A 190 -0.08 8.08 1.31
N SER A 191 0.32 6.85 1.60
CA SER A 191 1.69 6.51 1.97
C SER A 191 2.69 6.75 0.84
N ILE A 192 2.32 6.43 -0.40
CA ILE A 192 3.10 6.79 -1.60
C ILE A 192 3.22 8.32 -1.70
N ALA A 193 2.11 9.06 -1.48
CA ALA A 193 2.13 10.52 -1.51
C ALA A 193 3.04 11.11 -0.42
N LEU A 194 2.98 10.58 0.81
CA LEU A 194 3.87 10.97 1.90
C LEU A 194 5.34 10.70 1.56
N GLY A 195 5.66 9.53 1.01
CA GLY A 195 7.02 9.22 0.56
C GLY A 195 7.51 10.14 -0.56
N ALA A 196 6.63 10.59 -1.45
CA ALA A 196 6.94 11.54 -2.52
C ALA A 196 7.18 12.97 -2.00
N LEU A 197 6.36 13.41 -1.05
CA LEU A 197 6.41 14.74 -0.44
C LEU A 197 7.64 14.90 0.45
N LEU A 198 7.83 13.95 1.36
CA LEU A 198 8.86 14.02 2.40
C LEU A 198 10.23 13.58 1.90
N ARG A 199 10.29 12.78 0.83
CA ARG A 199 11.53 12.29 0.20
C ARG A 199 12.49 11.58 1.18
N SER A 200 11.97 11.14 2.31
CA SER A 200 12.68 10.49 3.40
C SER A 200 11.84 9.34 3.92
N VAL A 201 12.46 8.15 4.03
CA VAL A 201 11.80 6.94 4.54
C VAL A 201 11.41 7.15 6.01
N ALA A 202 12.35 7.63 6.84
CA ALA A 202 12.11 7.88 8.25
C ALA A 202 10.97 8.90 8.45
N GLY A 203 11.04 10.04 7.76
CA GLY A 203 10.01 11.08 7.86
C GLY A 203 8.62 10.58 7.42
N GLY A 204 8.55 9.83 6.31
CA GLY A 204 7.29 9.27 5.82
C GLY A 204 6.65 8.29 6.79
N ILE A 205 7.45 7.39 7.38
CA ILE A 205 6.96 6.42 8.36
C ILE A 205 6.52 7.14 9.65
N SER A 206 7.28 8.13 10.13
CA SER A 206 6.90 8.91 11.32
C SER A 206 5.56 9.60 11.16
N VAL A 207 5.31 10.24 10.02
CA VAL A 207 4.01 10.89 9.74
C VAL A 207 2.89 9.86 9.61
N LEU A 208 3.14 8.73 8.92
CA LEU A 208 2.18 7.65 8.80
C LEU A 208 1.73 7.16 10.18
N VAL A 209 2.68 6.82 11.05
CA VAL A 209 2.38 6.31 12.41
C VAL A 209 1.70 7.40 13.25
N GLY A 210 2.18 8.64 13.18
CA GLY A 210 1.56 9.78 13.86
C GLY A 210 0.08 9.93 13.50
N VAL A 211 -0.24 9.93 12.21
CA VAL A 211 -1.60 10.18 11.72
C VAL A 211 -2.52 8.98 11.90
N PHE A 212 -2.06 7.76 11.59
CA PHE A 212 -2.93 6.58 11.56
C PHE A 212 -2.96 5.78 12.87
N LEU A 213 -2.03 6.04 13.79
CA LEU A 213 -1.96 5.34 15.08
C LEU A 213 -2.15 6.31 16.25
N LEU A 214 -1.37 7.40 16.32
CA LEU A 214 -1.45 8.30 17.47
C LEU A 214 -2.74 9.10 17.47
N VAL A 215 -3.16 9.69 16.33
CA VAL A 215 -4.37 10.52 16.29
C VAL A 215 -5.63 9.77 16.74
N PRO A 216 -5.94 8.54 16.25
CA PRO A 216 -7.10 7.79 16.72
C PRO A 216 -7.04 7.47 18.21
N VAL A 217 -5.87 7.09 18.73
CA VAL A 217 -5.69 6.77 20.15
C VAL A 217 -5.90 8.02 21.02
N LEU A 218 -5.36 9.16 20.62
CA LEU A 218 -5.57 10.42 21.32
C LEU A 218 -7.04 10.88 21.24
N ALA A 219 -7.72 10.63 20.12
CA ALA A 219 -9.14 10.95 19.96
C ALA A 219 -10.02 10.14 20.92
N GLN A 220 -9.65 8.89 21.26
CA GLN A 220 -10.37 8.08 22.25
C GLN A 220 -10.23 8.62 23.69
N LEU A 221 -9.20 9.43 23.96
CA LEU A 221 -9.00 10.07 25.27
C LEU A 221 -9.85 11.34 25.43
N LEU A 222 -10.44 11.85 24.35
CA LEU A 222 -11.34 13.00 24.43
C LEU A 222 -12.65 12.58 25.12
N PRO A 223 -13.22 13.41 26.01
CA PRO A 223 -14.51 13.12 26.62
C PRO A 223 -15.59 12.94 25.55
N ASN A 224 -16.32 11.82 25.62
CA ASN A 224 -17.45 11.52 24.73
C ASN A 224 -18.72 12.32 25.08
N SER A 225 -18.65 13.22 26.07
CA SER A 225 -19.77 14.01 26.56
C SER A 225 -19.71 15.44 26.01
N TRP A 226 -20.61 15.75 25.08
CA TRP A 226 -20.94 17.10 24.64
C TRP A 226 -22.44 17.28 24.89
#